data_AF-W7SX97-F1
#
_entry.id   AF-W7SX97-F1
#
_cell.length_a   1.000
_cell.length_b   1.000
_cell.length_c   1.000
_cell.angle_alpha   90.00
_cell.angle_beta   90.00
_cell.angle_gamma   90.00
#
_symmetry.space_group_name_H-M   'P 1'
#
loop_
_entity.id
_entity.type
_entity.pdbx_description
1 polymer ?
#
loop_
_entity_poly.entity_id
_entity_poly.type
_entity_poly.pdbx_seq_one_letter_code
_entity_poly.pdbx_strand_id
1 'polypeptide(L)'
;MALWSRRSALLAAPAMAAGGLVVAGALPASAATSDALTFVASRATSSPLDKPVVGTTFGALLTLFDANSAAAGDGSMIGTVVNVTVDNPAKLIVQMKIVLRLSAGAKGELHLSSMHAMVVPSPVQNPLAIVGGTGQYADARGEGTITYPTPDRINITLNVAT
;
A
#
# COMPACT_ATOMS: atom_id res chain seq x y z
N MET A 1 -0.97 -6.84 50.31
CA MET A 1 -1.28 -8.24 50.68
C MET A 1 -2.79 -8.32 50.86
N ALA A 2 -3.54 -8.78 49.85
CA ALA A 2 -5.00 -8.79 49.87
C ALA A 2 -5.55 -10.07 49.22
N LEU A 3 -6.59 -10.59 49.88
CA LEU A 3 -7.13 -11.94 49.87
C LEU A 3 -7.75 -12.41 48.54
N TRP A 4 -7.57 -13.70 48.28
CA TRP A 4 -8.35 -14.56 47.38
C TRP A 4 -9.86 -14.43 47.58
N SER A 5 -10.62 -14.36 46.48
CA SER A 5 -12.02 -14.80 46.44
C SER A 5 -12.20 -15.78 45.29
N ARG A 6 -12.39 -17.05 45.63
CA ARG A 6 -12.72 -18.13 44.71
C ARG A 6 -14.24 -18.18 44.59
N ARG A 7 -14.78 -17.93 43.40
CA ARG A 7 -16.16 -18.32 43.06
C ARG A 7 -16.13 -19.18 41.81
N SER A 8 -16.13 -20.48 42.07
CA SER A 8 -16.48 -21.52 41.11
C SER A 8 -17.96 -21.39 40.76
N ALA A 9 -18.28 -21.30 39.48
CA ALA A 9 -19.64 -21.47 38.99
C ALA A 9 -19.66 -22.64 37.99
N LEU A 10 -20.61 -23.53 38.23
CA LEU A 10 -20.78 -24.85 37.64
C LEU A 10 -21.17 -24.79 36.16
N LEU A 11 -20.60 -25.77 35.44
CA LEU A 11 -21.14 -26.56 34.34
C LEU A 11 -22.59 -26.26 33.90
N ALA A 12 -22.73 -25.80 32.67
CA ALA A 12 -23.87 -26.12 31.82
C ALA A 12 -23.33 -26.53 30.44
N ALA A 13 -23.32 -27.84 30.18
CA ALA A 13 -22.97 -28.40 28.89
C ALA A 13 -24.15 -28.23 27.93
N PRO A 14 -24.02 -27.55 26.78
CA PRO A 14 -25.03 -27.59 25.75
C PRO A 14 -24.99 -28.96 25.05
N ALA A 15 -26.15 -29.60 24.96
CA ALA A 15 -26.36 -30.83 24.23
C ALA A 15 -26.01 -30.63 22.75
N MET A 16 -25.06 -31.41 22.26
CA MET A 16 -24.69 -31.48 20.85
C MET A 16 -25.82 -32.15 20.07
N ALA A 17 -26.65 -31.34 19.40
CA ALA A 17 -27.55 -31.83 18.37
C ALA A 17 -26.70 -32.21 17.14
N ALA A 18 -26.63 -33.50 16.85
CA ALA A 18 -26.07 -34.04 15.61
C ALA A 18 -27.00 -33.69 14.44
N GLY A 19 -26.93 -32.44 13.96
CA GLY A 19 -27.51 -32.00 12.71
C GLY A 19 -26.51 -32.24 11.57
N GLY A 20 -26.92 -33.03 10.57
CA GLY A 20 -26.08 -33.43 9.44
C GLY A 20 -25.35 -32.26 8.81
N LEU A 21 -24.02 -32.35 8.83
CA LEU A 21 -23.13 -31.44 8.12
C LEU A 21 -23.29 -31.74 6.62
N VAL A 22 -24.17 -30.99 5.95
CA VAL A 22 -24.13 -30.91 4.48
C VAL A 22 -22.83 -30.19 4.17
N VAL A 23 -21.79 -30.95 3.82
CA VAL A 23 -20.57 -30.43 3.21
C VAL A 23 -20.98 -29.88 1.85
N ALA A 24 -21.47 -28.64 1.84
CA ALA A 24 -21.57 -27.85 0.63
C ALA A 24 -20.14 -27.77 0.09
N GLY A 25 -19.87 -28.53 -0.99
CA GLY A 25 -18.55 -28.63 -1.58
C GLY A 25 -17.97 -27.25 -1.78
N ALA A 26 -16.85 -26.97 -1.11
CA ALA A 26 -16.09 -25.76 -1.34
C ALA A 26 -15.75 -25.75 -2.84
N LEU A 27 -16.43 -24.88 -3.59
CA LEU A 27 -16.04 -24.61 -4.96
C LEU A 27 -14.57 -24.16 -4.92
N PRO A 28 -13.71 -24.68 -5.82
CA PRO A 28 -12.32 -24.25 -5.86
C PRO A 28 -12.30 -22.72 -5.97
N ALA A 29 -11.63 -22.08 -5.01
CA ALA A 29 -11.40 -20.64 -5.08
C ALA A 29 -10.69 -20.38 -6.41
N SER A 30 -11.39 -19.73 -7.34
CA SER A 30 -10.78 -19.29 -8.59
C SER A 30 -9.58 -18.44 -8.22
N ALA A 31 -8.39 -18.86 -8.64
CA ALA A 31 -7.19 -18.08 -8.43
C ALA A 31 -7.42 -16.70 -9.05
N ALA A 32 -7.38 -15.65 -8.23
CA ALA A 32 -7.51 -14.28 -8.72
C ALA A 32 -6.42 -14.04 -9.75
N THR A 33 -6.81 -13.56 -10.94
CA THR A 33 -5.85 -13.20 -11.99
C THR A 33 -5.07 -11.99 -11.48
N SER A 34 -3.75 -12.11 -11.41
CA SER A 34 -2.88 -11.00 -11.03
C SER A 34 -2.50 -10.21 -12.28
N ASP A 35 -2.92 -8.95 -12.33
CA ASP A 35 -2.56 -8.01 -13.39
C ASP A 35 -1.33 -7.19 -12.99
N ALA A 36 -0.29 -7.25 -13.82
CA ALA A 36 0.91 -6.44 -13.64
C ALA A 36 0.71 -5.05 -14.25
N LEU A 37 0.74 -4.00 -13.41
CA LEU A 37 0.64 -2.61 -13.85
C LEU A 37 1.98 -1.91 -13.65
N THR A 38 2.44 -1.17 -14.66
CA THR A 38 3.69 -0.41 -14.58
C THR A 38 3.45 1.03 -15.00
N PHE A 39 3.91 1.97 -14.16
CA PHE A 39 3.74 3.39 -14.35
C PHE A 39 5.06 4.14 -14.17
N VAL A 40 5.24 5.18 -14.98
CA VAL A 40 6.21 6.24 -14.74
C VAL A 40 5.43 7.47 -14.28
N ALA A 41 5.69 7.92 -13.06
CA ALA A 41 5.06 9.10 -12.48
C ALA A 41 6.03 10.30 -12.57
N SER A 42 5.53 11.41 -13.10
CA SER A 42 6.19 12.72 -13.05
C SER A 42 5.66 13.53 -11.88
N ARG A 43 6.54 14.15 -11.08
CA ARG A 43 6.10 15.12 -10.07
C ARG A 43 5.71 16.42 -10.76
N ALA A 44 4.43 16.80 -10.67
CA ALA A 44 3.92 18.05 -11.22
C ALA A 44 4.12 19.22 -10.24
N THR A 45 3.89 18.96 -8.96
CA THR A 45 4.11 19.90 -7.84
C THR A 45 4.63 19.10 -6.67
N SER A 46 5.63 19.60 -5.94
CA SER A 46 6.14 18.95 -4.73
C SER A 46 6.41 19.95 -3.61
N SER A 47 6.18 19.54 -2.37
CA SER A 47 6.63 20.30 -1.20
C SER A 47 8.14 20.10 -1.01
N PRO A 48 8.92 21.16 -0.73
CA PRO A 48 10.36 21.03 -0.51
C PRO A 48 10.66 20.21 0.75
N LEU A 49 11.79 19.49 0.72
CA LEU A 49 12.26 18.63 1.82
C LEU A 49 13.70 18.99 2.21
N ASP A 50 13.98 20.29 2.40
CA ASP A 50 15.35 20.79 2.54
C ASP A 50 15.99 20.46 3.90
N LYS A 51 15.16 20.30 4.95
CA LYS A 51 15.60 19.96 6.31
C LYS A 51 14.60 19.01 6.98
N PRO A 52 14.53 17.74 6.53
CA PRO A 52 13.60 16.78 7.09
C PRO A 52 13.94 16.50 8.55
N VAL A 53 12.95 16.65 9.42
CA VAL A 53 12.97 16.16 10.81
C VAL A 53 11.85 15.14 10.99
N VAL A 54 11.88 14.38 12.07
CA VAL A 54 10.78 13.46 12.41
C VAL A 54 9.47 14.26 12.51
N GLY A 55 8.43 13.79 11.83
CA GLY A 55 7.14 14.44 11.71
C GLY A 55 7.00 15.38 10.51
N THR A 56 8.08 15.70 9.78
CA THR A 56 7.97 16.50 8.54
C THR A 56 7.11 15.75 7.53
N THR A 57 6.06 16.41 7.07
CA THR A 57 5.21 15.92 5.98
C THR A 57 5.63 16.54 4.65
N PHE A 58 5.49 15.77 3.58
CA PHE A 58 5.71 16.23 2.22
C PHE A 58 4.70 15.56 1.30
N GLY A 59 4.39 16.20 0.18
CA GLY A 59 3.50 15.63 -0.81
C GLY A 59 3.88 16.03 -2.22
N ALA A 60 3.35 15.27 -3.17
CA ALA A 60 3.45 15.61 -4.58
C ALA A 60 2.20 15.23 -5.34
N LEU A 61 1.85 16.03 -6.34
CA LEU A 61 0.92 15.65 -7.40
C LEU A 61 1.68 14.93 -8.50
N LEU A 62 1.09 13.87 -9.02
CA LEU A 62 1.71 12.97 -9.99
C LEU A 62 0.93 13.02 -11.30
N THR A 63 1.65 13.07 -12.41
CA THR A 63 1.11 12.72 -13.73
C THR A 63 1.62 11.33 -14.10
N LEU A 64 0.73 10.41 -14.43
CA LEU A 64 1.06 9.01 -14.67
C LEU A 64 1.16 8.72 -16.17
N PHE A 65 2.19 7.97 -16.53
CA PHE A 65 2.42 7.47 -17.89
C PHE A 65 2.58 5.95 -17.86
N ASP A 66 2.08 5.27 -18.87
CA ASP A 66 2.29 3.82 -19.04
C ASP A 66 3.66 3.49 -19.64
N ALA A 67 3.92 2.22 -19.90
CA ALA A 67 5.17 1.74 -20.51
C ALA A 67 5.42 2.30 -21.93
N ASN A 68 4.36 2.77 -22.62
CA ASN A 68 4.44 3.37 -23.96
C ASN A 68 4.50 4.90 -23.89
N SER A 69 4.67 5.49 -22.70
CA SER A 69 4.62 6.93 -22.45
C SER A 69 3.26 7.58 -22.76
N ALA A 70 2.19 6.79 -22.86
CA ALA A 70 0.84 7.33 -22.97
C ALA A 70 0.33 7.75 -21.59
N ALA A 71 -0.52 8.79 -21.53
CA ALA A 71 -1.10 9.26 -20.29
C ALA A 71 -2.00 8.16 -19.67
N ALA A 72 -1.63 7.70 -18.48
CA ALA A 72 -2.33 6.64 -17.75
C ALA A 72 -3.27 7.18 -16.67
N GLY A 73 -3.11 8.45 -16.29
CA GLY A 73 -3.93 9.11 -15.28
C GLY A 73 -3.13 10.13 -14.47
N ASP A 74 -3.55 10.34 -13.24
CA ASP A 74 -2.88 11.21 -12.28
C ASP A 74 -2.82 10.56 -10.90
N GLY A 75 -2.18 11.22 -9.95
CA GLY A 75 -2.14 10.74 -8.58
C GLY A 75 -1.68 11.78 -7.59
N SER A 76 -1.69 11.37 -6.33
CA SER A 76 -1.09 12.14 -5.25
C SER A 76 -0.32 11.20 -4.34
N MET A 77 0.75 11.72 -3.76
CA MET A 77 1.47 11.05 -2.69
C MET A 77 1.61 11.99 -1.50
N ILE A 78 1.48 11.45 -0.31
CA ILE A 78 1.80 12.13 0.94
C ILE A 78 2.69 11.21 1.77
N GLY A 79 3.80 11.76 2.24
CA GLY A 79 4.79 11.09 3.08
C GLY A 79 4.96 11.84 4.39
N THR A 80 5.26 11.10 5.46
CA THR A 80 5.74 11.65 6.73
C THR A 80 7.07 11.02 7.07
N VAL A 81 8.06 11.83 7.44
CA VAL A 81 9.34 11.35 7.95
C VAL A 81 9.09 10.77 9.34
N VAL A 82 9.26 9.47 9.50
CA VAL A 82 9.10 8.78 10.79
C VAL A 82 10.43 8.63 11.53
N ASN A 83 11.56 8.63 10.80
CA ASN A 83 12.89 8.60 11.38
C ASN A 83 13.93 9.22 10.44
N VAL A 84 15.00 9.77 11.00
CA VAL A 84 16.18 10.25 10.27
C VAL A 84 17.38 9.50 10.81
N THR A 85 18.01 8.66 9.99
CA THR A 85 19.23 7.95 10.40
C THR A 85 20.45 8.83 10.18
N VAL A 86 21.42 8.74 11.09
CA VAL A 86 22.72 9.42 11.00
C VAL A 86 23.72 8.67 10.12
N ASP A 87 23.22 7.86 9.18
CA ASP A 87 24.06 7.15 8.20
C ASP A 87 24.74 8.16 7.25
N ASN A 88 25.78 7.71 6.53
CA ASN A 88 26.38 8.47 5.45
C ASN A 88 26.19 7.72 4.11
N PRO A 89 25.29 8.15 3.22
CA PRO A 89 24.40 9.31 3.32
C PRO A 89 23.24 9.09 4.31
N ALA A 90 22.70 10.20 4.84
CA ALA A 90 21.55 10.16 5.75
C ALA A 90 20.35 9.52 5.05
N LYS A 91 19.63 8.64 5.75
CA LYS A 91 18.43 8.00 5.24
C LYS A 91 17.21 8.50 5.98
N LEU A 92 16.15 8.75 5.25
CA LEU A 92 14.86 9.12 5.82
C LEU A 92 13.99 7.87 5.83
N ILE A 93 13.57 7.39 7.00
CA ILE A 93 12.49 6.41 7.03
C ILE A 93 11.20 7.21 6.87
N VAL A 94 10.46 6.91 5.81
CA VAL A 94 9.22 7.62 5.46
C VAL A 94 8.06 6.65 5.47
N GLN A 95 6.94 7.09 6.03
CA GLN A 95 5.66 6.42 5.88
C GLN A 95 4.86 7.16 4.81
N MET A 96 4.42 6.43 3.79
CA MET A 96 3.80 6.99 2.59
C MET A 96 2.41 6.41 2.35
N LYS A 97 1.52 7.29 1.89
CA LYS A 97 0.26 6.94 1.25
C LYS A 97 0.26 7.50 -0.17
N ILE A 98 -0.17 6.70 -1.13
CA ILE A 98 -0.23 7.10 -2.54
C ILE A 98 -1.64 6.76 -3.05
N VAL A 99 -2.24 7.68 -3.78
CA VAL A 99 -3.51 7.47 -4.49
C VAL A 99 -3.24 7.68 -5.97
N LEU A 100 -3.53 6.66 -6.78
CA LEU A 100 -3.41 6.70 -8.23
C LEU A 100 -4.82 6.67 -8.84
N ARG A 101 -5.17 7.68 -9.63
CA ARG A 101 -6.45 7.73 -10.37
C ARG A 101 -6.17 7.40 -11.82
N LEU A 102 -6.65 6.23 -12.26
CA LEU A 102 -6.35 5.70 -13.59
C LEU A 102 -7.44 6.09 -14.59
N SER A 103 -7.02 6.63 -15.73
CA SER A 103 -7.91 7.12 -16.78
C SER A 103 -7.88 6.29 -18.06
N ALA A 104 -6.80 5.53 -18.29
CA ALA A 104 -6.61 4.75 -19.52
C ALA A 104 -6.94 3.26 -19.33
N GLY A 105 -7.81 2.71 -20.19
CA GLY A 105 -8.16 1.28 -20.25
C GLY A 105 -8.91 0.71 -19.03
N ALA A 106 -8.78 1.36 -17.89
CA ALA A 106 -9.05 0.82 -16.58
C ALA A 106 -9.47 1.93 -15.62
N LYS A 107 -10.78 2.12 -15.41
CA LYS A 107 -11.29 3.26 -14.62
C LYS A 107 -11.39 2.93 -13.15
N GLY A 108 -10.68 3.68 -12.32
CA GLY A 108 -10.76 3.57 -10.87
C GLY A 108 -9.60 4.24 -10.17
N GLU A 109 -9.57 4.07 -8.86
CA GLU A 109 -8.47 4.54 -8.01
C GLU A 109 -7.77 3.34 -7.37
N LEU A 110 -6.46 3.44 -7.17
CA LEU A 110 -5.66 2.51 -6.38
C LEU A 110 -5.06 3.24 -5.19
N HIS A 111 -5.24 2.68 -4.01
CA HIS A 111 -4.69 3.19 -2.76
C HIS A 111 -3.51 2.32 -2.36
N LEU A 112 -2.35 2.94 -2.20
CA LEU A 112 -1.10 2.28 -1.85
C LEU A 112 -0.57 2.81 -0.53
N SER A 113 0.13 1.95 0.20
CA SER A 113 0.80 2.28 1.45
C SER A 113 2.20 1.69 1.48
N SER A 114 3.15 2.41 2.07
CA SER A 114 4.51 1.92 2.28
C SER A 114 5.16 2.56 3.50
N MET A 115 6.13 1.88 4.09
CA MET A 115 7.10 2.47 4.99
C MET A 115 8.49 1.97 4.58
N HIS A 116 9.37 2.86 4.16
CA HIS A 116 10.69 2.49 3.64
C HIS A 116 11.74 3.57 3.87
N ALA A 117 13.01 3.19 3.69
CA ALA A 117 14.12 4.12 3.68
C ALA A 117 14.19 4.84 2.33
N MET A 118 13.94 6.13 2.34
CA MET A 118 14.08 7.02 1.19
C MET A 118 15.49 7.62 1.17
N VAL A 119 16.15 7.40 0.04
CA VAL A 119 17.36 8.11 -0.41
C VAL A 119 17.02 8.65 -1.79
N VAL A 120 17.43 9.86 -2.13
CA VAL A 120 17.15 10.44 -3.46
C VAL A 120 18.46 10.96 -4.06
N PRO A 121 18.84 10.51 -5.28
CA PRO A 121 18.23 9.41 -6.03
C PRO A 121 18.43 8.06 -5.31
N SER A 122 17.53 7.10 -5.52
CA SER A 122 17.71 5.73 -5.03
C SER A 122 17.32 4.73 -6.09
N PRO A 123 18.27 3.90 -6.56
CA PRO A 123 17.97 2.76 -7.42
C PRO A 123 17.31 1.60 -6.65
N VAL A 124 17.15 1.72 -5.33
CA VAL A 124 16.59 0.66 -4.49
C VAL A 124 15.08 0.58 -4.69
N GLN A 125 14.60 -0.63 -4.97
CA GLN A 125 13.18 -0.95 -4.99
C GLN A 125 12.64 -0.97 -3.56
N ASN A 126 11.67 -0.13 -3.29
CA ASN A 126 10.99 -0.09 -1.99
C ASN A 126 9.62 -0.76 -2.12
N PRO A 127 9.23 -1.63 -1.17
CA PRO A 127 7.96 -2.34 -1.26
C PRO A 127 6.77 -1.38 -1.11
N LEU A 128 5.71 -1.67 -1.85
CA LEU A 128 4.40 -1.02 -1.77
C LEU A 128 3.33 -2.09 -1.49
N ALA A 129 2.37 -1.78 -0.64
CA ALA A 129 1.17 -2.59 -0.45
C ALA A 129 -0.03 -1.90 -1.10
N ILE A 130 -0.84 -2.66 -1.82
CA ILE A 130 -2.13 -2.22 -2.35
C ILE A 130 -3.18 -2.45 -1.25
N VAL A 131 -3.74 -1.36 -0.71
CA VAL A 131 -4.70 -1.43 0.40
C VAL A 131 -6.16 -1.38 -0.06
N GLY A 132 -6.40 -1.10 -1.34
CA GLY A 132 -7.73 -1.05 -1.93
C GLY A 132 -7.81 -0.09 -3.10
N GLY A 133 -9.03 0.20 -3.51
CA GLY A 133 -9.29 1.09 -4.62
C GLY A 133 -10.77 1.40 -4.81
N THR A 134 -11.09 1.91 -5.99
CA THR A 134 -12.47 2.21 -6.41
C THR A 134 -12.68 1.75 -7.85
N GLY A 135 -13.94 1.78 -8.32
CA GLY A 135 -14.27 1.35 -9.68
C GLY A 135 -13.91 -0.11 -9.89
N GLN A 136 -13.16 -0.41 -10.95
CA GLN A 136 -12.71 -1.78 -11.22
C GLN A 136 -11.69 -2.32 -10.20
N TYR A 137 -11.16 -1.46 -9.34
CA TYR A 137 -10.17 -1.80 -8.32
C TYR A 137 -10.75 -1.79 -6.90
N ALA A 138 -12.07 -1.85 -6.74
CA ALA A 138 -12.73 -1.78 -5.44
C ALA A 138 -12.17 -2.80 -4.42
N ASP A 139 -11.93 -4.02 -4.89
CA ASP A 139 -11.41 -5.13 -4.08
C ASP A 139 -9.90 -5.38 -4.27
N ALA A 140 -9.22 -4.48 -4.98
CA ALA A 140 -7.82 -4.66 -5.34
C ALA A 140 -6.93 -4.85 -4.11
N ARG A 141 -6.09 -5.89 -4.15
CA ARG A 141 -5.04 -6.19 -3.18
C ARG A 141 -3.77 -6.60 -3.89
N GLY A 142 -2.68 -6.69 -3.15
CA GLY A 142 -1.39 -7.14 -3.67
C GLY A 142 -0.25 -6.25 -3.24
N GLU A 143 0.82 -6.31 -4.02
CA GLU A 143 2.10 -5.72 -3.69
C GLU A 143 2.73 -5.08 -4.91
N GLY A 144 3.73 -4.24 -4.68
CA GLY A 144 4.46 -3.59 -5.74
C GLY A 144 5.78 -3.03 -5.26
N THR A 145 6.43 -2.28 -6.14
CA THR A 145 7.67 -1.58 -5.83
C THR A 145 7.62 -0.15 -6.32
N ILE A 146 8.35 0.71 -5.61
CA ILE A 146 8.60 2.11 -5.98
C ILE A 146 10.10 2.38 -6.01
N THR A 147 10.57 3.05 -7.06
CA THR A 147 11.94 3.54 -7.18
C THR A 147 11.98 5.03 -7.51
N TYR A 148 13.08 5.69 -7.15
CA TYR A 148 13.27 7.14 -7.33
C TYR A 148 14.50 7.40 -8.20
N PRO A 149 14.40 7.18 -9.53
CA PRO A 149 15.53 7.35 -10.43
C PRO A 149 16.05 8.80 -10.45
N THR A 150 15.17 9.78 -10.33
CA THR A 150 15.52 11.21 -10.21
C THR A 150 14.58 11.90 -9.21
N PRO A 151 14.88 13.14 -8.76
CA PRO A 151 13.97 13.90 -7.89
C PRO A 151 12.57 14.11 -8.47
N ASP A 152 12.43 14.13 -9.80
CA ASP A 152 11.17 14.45 -10.50
C ASP A 152 10.45 13.22 -11.08
N ARG A 153 11.10 12.05 -11.04
CA ARG A 153 10.59 10.80 -11.62
C ARG A 153 10.48 9.71 -10.57
N ILE A 154 9.39 8.97 -10.65
CA ILE A 154 9.11 7.81 -9.80
C ILE A 154 8.67 6.68 -10.72
N ASN A 155 9.25 5.49 -10.56
CA ASN A 155 8.74 4.30 -11.24
C ASN A 155 7.95 3.46 -10.24
N ILE A 156 6.76 3.02 -10.65
CA ILE A 156 5.84 2.23 -9.83
C ILE A 156 5.50 0.96 -10.61
N THR A 157 5.71 -0.20 -10.00
CA THR A 157 5.30 -1.50 -10.55
C THR A 157 4.41 -2.19 -9.53
N LEU A 158 3.21 -2.61 -9.93
CA LEU A 158 2.19 -3.20 -9.08
C LEU A 158 1.78 -4.58 -9.61
N ASN A 159 1.63 -5.54 -8.72
CA ASN A 159 0.98 -6.82 -8.97
C ASN A 159 -0.39 -6.77 -8.29
N VAL A 160 -1.43 -6.51 -9.08
CA VAL A 160 -2.79 -6.28 -8.59
C VAL A 160 -3.59 -7.57 -8.72
N ALA A 161 -4.10 -8.07 -7.59
CA ALA A 161 -5.14 -9.09 -7.56
C ALA A 161 -6.49 -8.39 -7.32
N THR A 162 -7.44 -8.59 -8.21
CA THR A 162 -8.83 -8.11 -8.10
C THR A 162 -9.80 -9.27 -7.97
#